data_AF-A0A4Y8JY58-F1
#
_entry.id   AF-A0A4Y8JY58-F1
#
_cell.length_a   1.000
_cell.length_b   1.000
_cell.length_c   1.000
_cell.angle_alpha   90.00
_cell.angle_beta   90.00
_cell.angle_gamma   90.00
#
_symmetry.space_group_name_H-M   'P 1'
#
loop_
_entity.id
_entity.type
_entity.pdbx_description
1 polymer ?
#
loop_
_entity_poly.entity_id
_entity_poly.type
_entity_poly.pdbx_seq_one_letter_code
_entity_poly.pdbx_strand_id
1 'polypeptide(L)' 'MLNNLTGWHFLIILVIVLLLFGAPKLPGLARSLGQSMKIFKNEIKSDKDDSDTTGTAGDSSKAAGTADPSTKS' A
#
# COMPACT_ATOMS: atom_id res chain seq x y z
N MET A 1 -8.19 -25.83 -24.51
CA MET A 1 -8.50 -26.46 -23.21
C MET A 1 -7.72 -25.78 -22.06
N LEU A 2 -7.69 -24.45 -21.99
CA LEU A 2 -6.93 -23.70 -20.96
C LEU A 2 -7.75 -22.57 -20.30
N ASN A 3 -9.00 -22.38 -20.72
CA ASN A 3 -9.85 -21.25 -20.34
C ASN A 3 -10.51 -21.39 -18.96
N ASN A 4 -10.18 -22.45 -18.20
CA ASN A 4 -10.62 -22.64 -16.81
C ASN A 4 -9.58 -22.17 -15.79
N LEU A 5 -8.47 -21.55 -16.23
CA LEU A 5 -7.51 -20.92 -15.32
C LEU A 5 -8.05 -19.56 -14.85
N THR A 6 -8.89 -19.67 -13.82
CA THR A 6 -8.57 -19.09 -12.50
C THR A 6 -8.65 -17.58 -12.33
N GLY A 7 -9.26 -16.82 -13.25
CA GLY A 7 -9.71 -15.45 -12.93
C GLY A 7 -10.63 -15.42 -11.69
N TRP A 8 -11.51 -16.42 -11.57
CA TRP A 8 -12.43 -16.54 -10.43
C TRP A 8 -11.76 -17.04 -9.14
N HIS A 9 -10.63 -17.76 -9.24
CA HIS A 9 -9.91 -18.25 -8.06
C HIS A 9 -9.19 -17.12 -7.33
N PHE A 10 -8.64 -16.14 -8.06
CA PHE A 10 -8.07 -14.94 -7.45
C PHE A 10 -9.08 -14.18 -6.61
N LEU A 11 -10.34 -14.12 -7.06
CA LEU A 11 -11.42 -13.50 -6.29
C LEU A 11 -11.68 -14.25 -4.98
N ILE A 12 -11.72 -15.58 -5.01
CA ILE A 12 -11.88 -16.42 -3.82
C ILE A 12 -10.74 -16.20 -2.81
N ILE A 13 -9.50 -16.14 -3.28
CA ILE A 13 -8.32 -15.94 -2.42
C ILE A 13 -8.37 -14.53 -1.79
N LEU A 14 -8.73 -13.53 -2.59
CA LEU A 14 -8.90 -12.16 -2.11
C LEU A 14 -9.95 -12.10 -0.99
N VAL A 15 -11.11 -12.75 -1.18
CA VAL A 15 -12.17 -12.82 -0.16
C VAL A 15 -11.66 -13.48 1.12
N ILE A 16 -10.94 -14.60 1.04
CA ILE A 16 -10.35 -15.29 2.20
C ILE A 16 -9.36 -14.35 2.93
N VAL A 17 -8.48 -13.67 2.20
CA VAL A 17 -7.54 -12.71 2.79
C VAL A 17 -8.28 -11.55 3.47
N LEU A 18 -9.35 -11.03 2.88
CA LEU A 18 -10.20 -10.00 3.50
C LEU A 18 -10.89 -10.51 4.78
N LEU A 19 -11.31 -11.77 4.83
CA LEU A 19 -11.89 -12.39 6.02
C LEU A 19 -10.87 -12.56 7.15
N LEU A 20 -9.62 -12.95 6.84
CA LEU A 20 -8.57 -13.15 7.83
C LEU A 20 -7.98 -11.83 8.35
N PHE A 21 -7.70 -10.88 7.45
CA PHE A 21 -7.05 -9.62 7.79
C PHE A 21 -8.05 -8.50 8.09
N GLY A 22 -9.26 -8.57 7.54
CA GLY A 22 -10.26 -7.50 7.60
C GLY A 22 -10.05 -6.42 6.54
N ALA A 23 -11.15 -5.88 6.01
CA ALA A 23 -11.16 -4.76 5.07
C ALA A 23 -10.34 -3.51 5.50
N PRO A 24 -10.30 -3.09 6.78
CA PRO A 24 -9.54 -1.88 7.16
C PRO A 24 -8.03 -2.10 7.29
N LYS A 25 -7.54 -3.34 7.43
CA LYS A 25 -6.11 -3.62 7.64
C LYS A 25 -5.32 -3.79 6.35
N LEU A 26 -5.96 -4.30 5.29
CA LEU A 26 -5.36 -4.40 3.96
C LEU A 26 -4.87 -3.07 3.37
N PRO A 27 -5.66 -1.97 3.36
CA PRO A 27 -5.19 -0.69 2.83
C PRO A 27 -4.05 -0.12 3.67
N GLY A 28 -4.05 -0.33 5.00
CA GLY A 28 -2.95 0.10 5.87
C GLY A 28 -1.64 -0.61 5.54
N LEU A 29 -1.66 -1.96 5.44
CA LEU A 29 -0.49 -2.76 5.08
C LEU A 29 0.01 -2.48 3.66
N ALA A 30 -0.90 -2.34 2.70
CA ALA A 30 -0.56 -1.98 1.33
C ALA A 30 0.08 -0.59 1.26
N ARG A 31 -0.38 0.36 2.10
CA ARG A 31 0.17 1.71 2.14
C ARG A 31 1.56 1.76 2.75
N SER A 32 1.81 1.03 3.84
CA SER A 32 3.15 0.94 4.44
C SER A 32 4.14 0.21 3.52
N LEU A 33 3.73 -0.92 2.92
CA LEU A 33 4.55 -1.66 1.96
C LEU A 33 4.80 -0.83 0.69
N GLY A 34 3.78 -0.12 0.21
CA GLY A 34 3.89 0.77 -0.95
C GLY A 34 4.85 1.93 -0.70
N GLN A 35 4.86 2.51 0.50
CA GLN A 35 5.84 3.54 0.89
C GLN A 35 7.27 3.00 0.86
N SER A 36 7.53 1.82 1.46
CA SER A 36 8.84 1.18 1.42
C SER A 36 9.28 0.81 0.00
N MET A 37 8.37 0.25 -0.80
CA MET A 37 8.64 -0.09 -2.20
C MET A 37 8.90 1.13 -3.08
N LYS A 38 8.22 2.26 -2.82
CA LYS A 38 8.42 3.52 -3.54
C LYS A 38 9.80 4.09 -3.27
N ILE A 39 10.26 4.07 -2.03
CA ILE A 39 11.60 4.55 -1.66
C ILE A 39 12.66 3.68 -2.33
N PHE A 40 12.54 2.35 -2.21
CA PHE A 40 13.44 1.41 -2.87
C PHE A 40 13.44 1.56 -4.41
N LYS A 41 12.27 1.80 -5.00
CA LYS A 41 12.14 2.06 -6.45
C LYS A 41 12.81 3.37 -6.85
N ASN A 42 12.67 4.41 -6.03
CA ASN A 42 13.27 5.72 -6.28
C ASN A 42 14.79 5.66 -6.19
N GLU A 43 15.36 5.00 -5.18
CA GLU A 43 16.81 4.81 -5.06
C GLU A 43 17.37 4.05 -6.27
N ILE A 44 16.75 2.92 -6.63
CA ILE A 44 17.15 2.12 -7.81
C ILE A 44 16.97 2.87 -9.14
N LYS A 45 16.01 3.79 -9.22
CA LYS A 45 15.83 4.64 -10.40
C LYS A 45 16.87 5.75 -10.42
N SER A 46 17.17 6.39 -9.30
CA SER A 46 18.20 7.43 -9.23
C SER A 46 19.58 6.92 -9.67
N ASP A 47 19.93 5.66 -9.41
CA ASP A 47 21.17 5.05 -9.92
C ASP A 47 21.14 4.72 -11.43
N LYS A 48 19.95 4.69 -12.05
CA LYS A 48 19.75 4.38 -13.48
C LYS A 48 19.34 5.59 -14.34
N ASP A 49 18.78 6.63 -13.72
CA ASP A 49 18.14 7.78 -14.35
C ASP A 49 18.87 9.10 -14.00
N ASP A 50 20.21 9.12 -13.98
CA ASP A 50 21.01 10.36 -14.04
C ASP A 50 20.79 11.16 -15.36
N SER A 51 19.81 10.76 -16.17
CA SER A 51 19.27 11.49 -17.32
C SER A 51 17.76 11.31 -17.42
N ASP A 52 16.96 11.86 -16.49
CA ASP A 52 15.71 12.59 -16.81
C ASP A 52 14.90 13.00 -15.55
N THR A 53 14.30 14.19 -15.66
CA THR A 53 13.77 15.03 -14.57
C THR A 53 12.45 14.54 -13.96
N THR A 54 12.39 14.62 -12.60
CA THR A 54 11.25 14.86 -11.68
C THR A 54 9.90 14.16 -11.87
N GLY A 55 9.45 13.47 -10.81
CA GLY A 55 8.05 13.03 -10.66
C GLY A 55 7.62 12.86 -9.20
N THR A 56 7.13 13.95 -8.60
CA THR A 56 6.36 13.97 -7.33
C THR A 56 5.08 13.13 -7.45
N ALA A 57 4.85 12.19 -6.54
CA ALA A 57 3.52 11.63 -6.32
C ALA A 57 3.33 11.01 -4.93
N GLY A 58 2.61 11.70 -4.04
CA GLY A 58 1.80 11.04 -3.02
C GLY A 58 2.38 10.99 -1.61
N ASP A 59 2.37 12.13 -0.95
CA ASP A 59 1.90 12.20 0.44
C ASP A 59 0.41 11.79 0.43
N SER A 60 0.01 10.83 1.27
CA SER A 60 -1.38 10.81 1.74
C SER A 60 -1.48 10.08 3.07
N SER A 61 -2.01 10.81 4.04
CA SER A 61 -2.64 10.36 5.28
C SER A 61 -1.68 9.75 6.31
N LYS A 62 -1.31 10.38 7.44
CA LYS A 62 -2.02 11.35 8.32
C LYS A 62 -3.52 11.10 8.43
N ALA A 63 -3.89 10.04 9.15
CA ALA A 63 -5.07 9.99 10.02
C ALA A 63 -5.18 8.60 10.67
N ALA A 64 -4.70 8.46 11.92
CA ALA A 64 -5.33 7.67 12.99
C ALA A 64 -4.46 7.68 14.24
N GLY A 65 -4.89 8.41 15.28
CA GLY A 65 -4.44 8.17 16.66
C GLY A 65 -3.65 9.28 17.33
N THR A 66 -4.17 10.50 17.38
CA THR A 66 -3.89 11.39 18.52
C THR A 66 -5.24 11.71 19.16
N ALA A 67 -5.68 10.80 20.04
CA ALA A 67 -6.71 11.12 21.02
C ALA A 67 -6.09 12.14 21.99
N ASP A 68 -6.36 13.40 21.71
CA ASP A 68 -6.65 14.49 22.65
C ASP A 68 -6.07 14.36 24.09
N PRO A 69 -5.00 15.11 24.43
CA PRO A 69 -4.57 15.30 25.80
C PRO A 69 -5.40 16.41 26.46
N SER A 70 -6.65 16.14 26.81
CA SER A 70 -7.46 17.01 27.65
C SER A 70 -7.85 16.30 28.94
N THR A 71 -7.08 16.51 30.00
CA THR A 71 -7.56 16.58 31.40
C THR A 71 -6.45 17.17 32.27
N LYS A 72 -6.29 18.50 32.14
CA LYS A 72 -5.76 19.35 33.20
C LYS A 72 -6.86 20.35 33.56
N SER A 73 -7.54 20.11 34.68
CA SER A 73 -8.17 21.10 35.55
C SER A 73 -8.46 20.44 36.88
#